data_AF-G2ZWW3-F1
#
_entry.id   AF-G2ZWW3-F1
#
_cell.length_a   1.000
_cell.length_b   1.000
_cell.length_c   1.000
_cell.angle_alpha   90.00
_cell.angle_beta   90.00
_cell.angle_gamma   90.00
#
_symmetry.space_group_name_H-M   'P 1'
#
loop_
_entity.id
_entity.type
_entity.pdbx_description
1 polymer ?
#
loop_
_entity_poly.entity_id
_entity_poly.type
_entity_poly.pdbx_seq_one_letter_code
_entity_poly.pdbx_strand_id
1 'polypeptide(L)'
;MIRNLIAMAVGIALSTSVAAADRTEKIQKLMQAQGLSQMFEQQIASGREFSRKQADRMMAQVLAGMNADAAYRKRFKDAMEAFIADMQPSWSAGEMVAIWSRLFGAKFTDEELDQLIAFYTSPLGQKEVAASRDALPAFNQLFQARYKPIQERATTAFLQRIQQLKTECRCDK
;
A
#
# COMPACT_ATOMS: atom_id res chain seq x y z
N MET A 1 42.30 -41.13 39.83
CA MET A 1 40.90 -40.70 39.93
C MET A 1 40.74 -39.43 39.10
N ILE A 2 39.65 -39.35 38.33
CA ILE A 2 39.20 -38.21 37.52
C ILE A 2 40.01 -37.98 36.24
N ARG A 3 39.63 -38.81 35.26
CA ARG A 3 40.00 -38.77 33.85
C ARG A 3 38.68 -38.50 33.11
N ASN A 4 38.70 -37.56 32.17
CA ASN A 4 37.60 -37.14 31.28
C ASN A 4 36.56 -36.24 31.93
N LEU A 5 36.33 -35.05 31.33
CA LEU A 5 35.04 -34.32 31.18
C LEU A 5 35.29 -32.82 30.90
N ILE A 6 36.12 -32.46 29.91
CA ILE A 6 36.16 -31.08 29.40
C ILE A 6 36.38 -31.12 27.88
N ALA A 7 35.38 -31.56 27.12
CA ALA A 7 35.36 -31.43 25.67
C ALA A 7 33.94 -31.66 25.10
N MET A 8 32.93 -30.92 25.58
CA MET A 8 31.60 -30.96 24.93
C MET A 8 30.77 -29.73 25.27
N ALA A 9 31.22 -28.55 24.84
CA ALA A 9 30.42 -27.32 24.97
C ALA A 9 30.75 -26.29 23.89
N VAL A 10 30.95 -26.72 22.64
CA VAL A 10 31.00 -25.82 21.48
C VAL A 10 30.34 -26.56 20.32
N GLY A 11 29.06 -26.29 20.05
CA GLY A 11 28.37 -26.98 18.95
C GLY A 11 26.90 -26.63 18.71
N ILE A 12 26.24 -25.82 19.54
CA ILE A 12 24.80 -25.54 19.40
C ILE A 12 24.55 -24.03 19.35
N ALA A 13 25.11 -23.35 18.34
CA ALA A 13 24.81 -21.92 18.13
C ALA A 13 24.60 -21.52 16.65
N LEU A 14 24.64 -22.46 15.70
CA LEU A 14 24.57 -22.14 14.25
C LEU A 14 23.26 -22.55 13.56
N SER A 15 22.30 -23.16 14.26
CA SER A 15 21.11 -23.74 13.61
C SER A 15 19.93 -22.76 13.45
N THR A 16 19.94 -21.60 14.12
CA THR A 16 18.81 -20.67 14.09
C THR A 16 18.78 -19.76 12.85
N SER A 17 19.93 -19.50 12.24
CA SER A 17 20.04 -18.62 11.08
C SER A 17 19.53 -19.25 9.78
N VAL A 18 19.69 -20.57 9.62
CA VAL A 18 19.27 -21.29 8.39
C VAL A 18 17.74 -21.45 8.33
N ALA A 19 17.10 -21.79 9.45
CA ALA A 19 15.64 -21.94 9.51
C ALA A 19 14.89 -20.61 9.31
N ALA A 20 15.43 -19.50 9.84
CA ALA A 20 14.85 -18.17 9.64
C ALA A 20 14.95 -17.69 8.18
N ALA A 21 16.03 -18.04 7.48
CA ALA A 21 16.22 -17.74 6.06
C ALA A 21 15.24 -18.55 5.19
N ASP A 22 15.09 -19.85 5.44
CA ASP A 22 14.18 -20.74 4.72
C ASP A 22 12.71 -20.26 4.83
N ARG A 23 12.28 -19.91 6.04
CA ARG A 23 10.93 -19.39 6.26
C ARG A 23 10.68 -18.07 5.55
N THR A 24 11.66 -17.18 5.51
CA THR A 24 11.55 -15.90 4.80
C THR A 24 11.33 -16.13 3.30
N GLU A 25 12.05 -17.08 2.71
CA GLU A 25 11.89 -17.45 1.31
C GLU A 25 10.50 -18.05 1.02
N LYS A 26 9.98 -18.91 1.90
CA LYS A 26 8.62 -19.47 1.79
C LYS A 26 7.57 -18.37 1.74
N ILE A 27 7.65 -17.40 2.64
CA ILE A 27 6.67 -16.31 2.69
C ILE A 27 6.78 -15.42 1.44
N GLN A 28 7.99 -15.13 0.96
CA GLN A 28 8.18 -14.40 -0.30
C GLN A 28 7.57 -15.14 -1.50
N LYS A 29 7.79 -16.46 -1.60
CA LYS A 29 7.16 -17.32 -2.62
C LYS A 29 5.64 -17.28 -2.53
N LEU A 30 5.08 -17.37 -1.33
CA LEU A 30 3.63 -17.28 -1.12
C LEU A 30 3.08 -15.92 -1.62
N MET A 31 3.73 -14.82 -1.25
CA MET A 31 3.31 -13.48 -1.68
C MET A 31 3.36 -13.30 -3.19
N GLN A 32 4.40 -13.83 -3.83
CA GLN A 32 4.50 -13.81 -5.28
C GLN A 32 3.38 -14.65 -5.93
N ALA A 33 3.11 -15.84 -5.40
CA ALA A 33 2.05 -16.72 -5.90
C ALA A 33 0.65 -16.11 -5.75
N GLN A 34 0.42 -15.31 -4.71
CA GLN A 34 -0.81 -14.55 -4.48
C GLN A 34 -0.91 -13.27 -5.34
N GLY A 35 0.13 -12.89 -6.07
CA GLY A 35 0.17 -11.65 -6.85
C GLY A 35 0.34 -10.37 -6.02
N LEU A 36 0.68 -10.47 -4.73
CA LEU A 36 0.81 -9.31 -3.84
C LEU A 36 1.97 -8.39 -4.25
N SER A 37 3.08 -8.94 -4.77
CA SER A 37 4.20 -8.13 -5.26
C SER A 37 3.78 -7.19 -6.38
N GLN A 38 3.03 -7.72 -7.37
CA GLN A 38 2.53 -6.94 -8.49
C GLN A 38 1.50 -5.90 -8.02
N MET A 39 0.65 -6.25 -7.05
CA MET A 39 -0.30 -5.32 -6.44
C MET A 39 0.42 -4.14 -5.77
N PHE A 40 1.48 -4.38 -4.99
CA PHE A 40 2.25 -3.31 -4.35
C PHE A 40 2.98 -2.42 -5.36
N GLU A 41 3.55 -3.01 -6.41
CA GLU A 41 4.16 -2.24 -7.51
C GLU A 41 3.14 -1.32 -8.19
N GLN A 42 1.96 -1.85 -8.51
CA GLN A 42 0.86 -1.09 -9.08
C GLN A 42 0.39 0.02 -8.14
N GLN A 43 0.30 -0.26 -6.84
CA GLN A 43 -0.12 0.72 -5.84
C GLN A 43 0.90 1.86 -5.69
N ILE A 44 2.19 1.54 -5.67
CA ILE A 44 3.25 2.55 -5.68
C ILE A 44 3.11 3.41 -6.94
N ALA A 45 3.06 2.80 -8.13
CA ALA A 45 2.95 3.52 -9.40
C ALA A 45 1.71 4.41 -9.46
N SER A 46 0.55 3.89 -9.04
CA SER A 46 -0.71 4.64 -8.97
C SER A 46 -0.62 5.81 -7.99
N GLY A 47 0.02 5.61 -6.83
CA GLY A 47 0.28 6.67 -5.86
C GLY A 47 1.13 7.80 -6.44
N ARG A 48 2.15 7.48 -7.26
CA ARG A 48 2.97 8.48 -7.96
C ARG A 48 2.14 9.31 -8.92
N GLU A 49 1.32 8.65 -9.73
CA GLU A 49 0.46 9.31 -10.71
C GLU A 49 -0.60 10.19 -10.02
N PHE A 50 -1.24 9.67 -8.97
CA PHE A 50 -2.20 10.41 -8.17
C PHE A 50 -1.59 11.68 -7.57
N SER A 51 -0.40 11.56 -6.96
CA SER A 51 0.32 12.68 -6.35
C SER A 51 0.67 13.75 -7.40
N ARG A 52 1.12 13.34 -8.58
CA ARG A 52 1.38 14.26 -9.71
C ARG A 52 0.12 15.00 -10.15
N LYS A 53 -1.00 14.29 -10.37
CA LYS A 53 -2.29 14.90 -10.74
C LYS A 53 -2.83 15.85 -9.67
N GLN A 54 -2.57 15.57 -8.39
CA GLN A 54 -2.96 16.47 -7.29
C GLN A 54 -2.09 17.74 -7.28
N ALA A 55 -0.78 17.58 -7.43
CA ALA A 55 0.19 18.67 -7.56
C ALA A 55 -0.14 19.61 -8.74
N ASP A 56 -0.45 19.06 -9.91
CA ASP A 56 -0.84 19.84 -11.09
C ASP A 56 -2.10 20.68 -10.83
N ARG A 57 -3.11 20.10 -10.18
CA ARG A 57 -4.34 20.81 -9.81
C ARG A 57 -4.08 21.93 -8.81
N MET A 58 -3.24 21.67 -7.81
CA MET A 58 -2.84 22.67 -6.82
C MET A 58 -2.09 23.83 -7.48
N MET A 59 -1.16 23.54 -8.41
CA MET A 59 -0.45 24.58 -9.15
C MET A 59 -1.37 25.41 -10.04
N ALA A 60 -2.34 24.79 -10.71
CA ALA A 60 -3.32 25.51 -11.50
C ALA A 60 -4.11 26.50 -10.63
N GLN A 61 -4.49 26.11 -9.41
CA GLN A 61 -5.17 27.00 -8.46
C GLN A 61 -4.29 28.15 -7.99
N VAL A 62 -3.02 27.90 -7.65
CA VAL A 62 -2.07 28.95 -7.24
C VAL A 62 -1.85 29.96 -8.37
N LEU A 63 -1.63 29.47 -9.59
CA LEU A 63 -1.37 30.33 -10.75
C LEU A 63 -2.61 31.06 -11.24
N ALA A 64 -3.83 30.55 -11.01
CA ALA A 64 -5.06 31.22 -11.41
C ALA A 64 -5.26 32.57 -10.70
N GLY A 65 -4.70 32.74 -9.50
CA GLY A 65 -4.72 33.99 -8.74
C GLY A 65 -3.54 34.93 -9.01
N MET A 66 -2.62 34.57 -9.92
CA MET A 66 -1.36 35.31 -10.11
C MET A 66 -1.11 35.67 -11.58
N ASN A 67 -0.73 36.92 -11.82
CA ASN A 67 -0.23 37.34 -13.13
C ASN A 67 1.28 37.08 -13.25
N ALA A 68 1.68 35.81 -13.19
CA ALA A 68 3.08 35.41 -13.32
C ALA A 68 3.51 35.41 -14.79
N ASP A 69 4.70 35.95 -15.07
CA ASP A 69 5.34 35.85 -16.38
C ASP A 69 5.86 34.42 -16.66
N ALA A 70 6.39 34.20 -17.87
CA ALA A 70 6.90 32.89 -18.27
C ALA A 70 8.07 32.39 -17.39
N ALA A 71 8.93 33.29 -16.92
CA ALA A 71 10.09 32.94 -16.11
C ALA A 71 9.66 32.44 -14.73
N TYR A 72 8.73 33.13 -14.07
CA TYR A 72 8.19 32.70 -12.79
C TYR A 72 7.31 31.45 -12.91
N ARG A 73 6.51 31.32 -13.97
CA ARG A 73 5.76 30.08 -14.25
C ARG A 73 6.66 28.87 -14.37
N LYS A 74 7.81 29.01 -15.04
CA LYS A 74 8.81 27.94 -15.11
C LYS A 74 9.35 27.59 -13.72
N ARG A 75 9.74 28.58 -12.92
CA ARG A 75 10.25 28.36 -11.55
C ARG A 75 9.23 27.64 -10.65
N PHE A 76 7.95 27.99 -10.76
CA PHE A 76 6.88 27.30 -10.05
C PHE A 76 6.75 25.84 -10.48
N LYS A 77 6.84 25.57 -11.80
CA LYS A 77 6.82 24.20 -12.32
C LYS A 77 8.02 23.39 -11.82
N ASP A 78 9.23 23.95 -11.90
CA ASP A 78 10.46 23.30 -11.44
C ASP A 78 10.37 22.96 -9.93
N ALA A 79 9.85 23.88 -9.11
CA ALA A 79 9.63 23.65 -7.68
C ALA A 79 8.61 22.54 -7.40
N MET A 80 7.55 22.45 -8.21
CA MET A 80 6.55 21.40 -8.10
C MET A 80 7.11 20.03 -8.52
N GLU A 81 7.92 19.97 -9.57
CA GLU A 81 8.60 18.74 -9.99
C GLU A 81 9.56 18.24 -8.89
N ALA A 82 10.29 19.14 -8.24
CA ALA A 82 11.12 18.82 -7.08
C ALA A 82 10.29 18.27 -5.91
N PHE A 83 9.18 18.93 -5.57
CA PHE A 83 8.26 18.46 -4.53
C PHE A 83 7.70 17.05 -4.83
N ILE A 84 7.30 16.78 -6.07
CA ILE A 84 6.82 15.45 -6.48
C ILE A 84 7.93 14.39 -6.37
N ALA A 85 9.17 14.75 -6.69
CA ALA A 85 10.32 13.87 -6.54
C ALA A 85 10.59 13.55 -5.05
N ASP A 86 10.49 14.55 -4.17
CA ASP A 86 10.68 14.38 -2.72
C ASP A 86 9.56 13.54 -2.07
N MET A 87 8.35 13.57 -2.62
CA MET A 87 7.24 12.72 -2.16
C MET A 87 7.37 11.26 -2.60
N GLN A 88 8.36 10.91 -3.44
CA GLN A 88 8.51 9.52 -3.84
C GLN A 88 8.91 8.66 -2.64
N PRO A 89 8.23 7.52 -2.42
CA PRO A 89 8.59 6.65 -1.32
C PRO A 89 10.05 6.19 -1.50
N SER A 90 10.82 6.27 -0.42
CA SER A 90 12.21 5.77 -0.38
C SER A 90 12.28 4.25 -0.36
N TRP A 91 11.15 3.58 -0.16
CA TRP A 91 11.01 2.15 -0.07
C TRP A 91 10.48 1.54 -1.37
N SER A 92 10.94 0.33 -1.63
CA SER A 92 10.59 -0.50 -2.78
C SER A 92 9.41 -1.43 -2.46
N ALA A 93 8.80 -1.99 -3.51
CA ALA A 93 7.82 -3.07 -3.35
C ALA A 93 8.42 -4.27 -2.60
N GLY A 94 9.70 -4.58 -2.83
CA GLY A 94 10.42 -5.65 -2.14
C GLY A 94 10.53 -5.44 -0.62
N GLU A 95 10.78 -4.21 -0.17
CA GLU A 95 10.80 -3.87 1.26
C GLU A 95 9.42 -4.01 1.90
N MET A 96 8.36 -3.57 1.20
CA MET A 96 6.98 -3.75 1.68
C MET A 96 6.59 -5.23 1.74
N VAL A 97 7.00 -6.01 0.76
CA VAL A 97 6.85 -7.48 0.74
C VAL A 97 7.57 -8.10 1.94
N ALA A 98 8.79 -7.67 2.26
CA ALA A 98 9.54 -8.18 3.42
C ALA A 98 8.87 -7.83 4.76
N ILE A 99 8.37 -6.59 4.91
CA ILE A 99 7.63 -6.16 6.10
C ILE A 99 6.35 -6.98 6.26
N TRP A 100 5.57 -7.09 5.19
CA TRP A 100 4.35 -7.90 5.18
C TRP A 100 4.66 -9.35 5.50
N SER A 101 5.71 -9.91 4.90
CA SER A 101 6.15 -11.28 5.12
C SER A 101 6.41 -11.55 6.61
N ARG A 102 7.11 -10.63 7.28
CA ARG A 102 7.36 -10.72 8.72
C ARG A 102 6.07 -10.71 9.54
N LEU A 103 5.11 -9.86 9.20
CA LEU A 103 3.87 -9.68 9.96
C LEU A 103 2.87 -10.81 9.73
N PHE A 104 2.65 -11.16 8.46
CA PHE A 104 1.71 -12.19 8.01
C PHE A 104 2.26 -13.59 8.29
N GLY A 105 3.50 -13.86 7.85
CA GLY A 105 4.12 -15.17 8.00
C GLY A 105 4.31 -15.59 9.46
N ALA A 106 4.49 -14.63 10.38
CA ALA A 106 4.56 -14.93 11.82
C ALA A 106 3.29 -15.59 12.39
N LYS A 107 2.17 -15.58 11.66
CA LYS A 107 0.90 -16.18 12.10
C LYS A 107 0.69 -17.64 11.68
N PHE A 108 1.58 -18.18 10.85
CA PHE A 108 1.45 -19.52 10.28
C PHE A 108 2.63 -20.40 10.68
N THR A 109 2.41 -21.71 10.84
CA THR A 109 3.53 -22.67 10.92
C THR A 109 4.16 -22.85 9.55
N ASP A 110 5.34 -23.46 9.49
CA ASP A 110 6.03 -23.69 8.23
C ASP A 110 5.27 -24.70 7.34
N GLU A 111 4.58 -25.66 7.94
CA GLU A 111 3.71 -26.61 7.24
C GLU A 111 2.47 -25.92 6.65
N GLU A 112 1.87 -24.97 7.37
CA GLU A 112 0.75 -24.18 6.84
C GLU A 112 1.19 -23.28 5.70
N LEU A 113 2.38 -22.68 5.80
CA LEU A 113 2.98 -21.91 4.69
C LEU A 113 3.21 -22.79 3.47
N ASP A 114 3.73 -24.02 3.64
CA ASP A 114 3.92 -24.96 2.53
C ASP A 114 2.59 -25.35 1.87
N GLN A 115 1.53 -25.57 2.64
CA GLN A 115 0.20 -25.85 2.11
C GLN A 115 -0.38 -24.68 1.32
N LEU A 116 -0.22 -23.44 1.84
CA LEU A 116 -0.65 -22.23 1.14
C LEU A 116 0.13 -22.04 -0.17
N ILE A 117 1.45 -22.25 -0.15
CA ILE A 117 2.28 -22.18 -1.36
C ILE A 117 1.82 -23.23 -2.37
N ALA A 118 1.60 -24.47 -1.94
CA ALA A 118 1.12 -25.54 -2.81
C ALA A 118 -0.24 -25.19 -3.45
N PHE A 119 -1.16 -24.62 -2.69
CA PHE A 119 -2.45 -24.17 -3.22
C PHE A 119 -2.27 -23.02 -4.22
N TYR A 120 -1.63 -21.92 -3.82
CA TYR A 120 -1.52 -20.73 -4.67
C TYR A 120 -0.65 -20.96 -5.90
N THR A 121 0.28 -21.92 -5.89
CA THR A 121 1.05 -22.30 -7.09
C THR A 121 0.34 -23.34 -7.97
N SER A 122 -0.78 -23.93 -7.51
CA SER A 122 -1.58 -24.85 -8.32
C SER A 122 -2.32 -24.12 -9.46
N PRO A 123 -2.76 -24.84 -10.52
CA PRO A 123 -3.56 -24.25 -11.60
C PRO A 123 -4.86 -23.59 -11.10
N LEU A 124 -5.50 -24.16 -10.09
CA LEU A 124 -6.72 -23.59 -9.52
C LEU A 124 -6.42 -22.33 -8.70
N GLY A 125 -5.36 -22.34 -7.88
CA GLY A 125 -4.94 -21.18 -7.10
C GLY A 125 -4.55 -20.00 -7.99
N GLN A 126 -3.77 -20.24 -9.05
CA GLN A 126 -3.43 -19.20 -10.02
C GLN A 126 -4.67 -18.66 -10.77
N LYS A 127 -5.64 -19.53 -11.08
CA LYS A 127 -6.92 -19.11 -11.66
C LYS A 127 -7.73 -18.25 -10.70
N GLU A 128 -7.75 -18.58 -9.41
CA GLU A 128 -8.41 -17.79 -8.37
C GLU A 128 -7.77 -16.39 -8.27
N VAL A 129 -6.44 -16.30 -8.16
CA VAL A 129 -5.72 -15.02 -8.08
C VAL A 129 -6.02 -14.14 -9.30
N ALA A 130 -5.98 -14.71 -10.51
CA ALA A 130 -6.30 -13.98 -11.73
C ALA A 130 -7.77 -13.53 -11.76
N ALA A 131 -8.70 -14.41 -11.43
CA ALA A 131 -10.13 -14.08 -11.41
C ALA A 131 -10.45 -13.00 -10.38
N SER A 132 -9.86 -13.07 -9.18
CA SER A 132 -9.99 -12.08 -8.12
C SER A 132 -9.45 -10.72 -8.56
N ARG A 133 -8.26 -10.68 -9.16
CA ARG A 133 -7.67 -9.45 -9.73
C ARG A 133 -8.57 -8.84 -10.80
N ASP A 134 -9.10 -9.66 -11.71
CA ASP A 134 -9.87 -9.18 -12.85
C ASP A 134 -11.29 -8.73 -12.45
N ALA A 135 -11.88 -9.36 -11.42
CA ALA A 135 -13.22 -9.02 -10.92
C ALA A 135 -13.23 -7.78 -10.00
N LEU A 136 -12.16 -7.54 -9.23
CA LEU A 136 -12.12 -6.49 -8.21
C LEU A 136 -12.40 -5.07 -8.74
N PRO A 137 -11.88 -4.63 -9.91
CA PRO A 137 -12.21 -3.32 -10.48
C PRO A 137 -13.71 -3.15 -10.77
N ALA A 138 -14.33 -4.17 -11.39
CA ALA A 138 -15.76 -4.13 -11.71
C ALA A 138 -16.61 -4.14 -10.42
N PHE A 139 -16.22 -4.93 -9.43
CA PHE A 139 -16.86 -4.92 -8.11
C PHE A 139 -16.78 -3.53 -7.45
N ASN A 140 -15.59 -2.92 -7.42
CA ASN A 140 -15.40 -1.58 -6.86
C ASN A 140 -16.23 -0.52 -7.60
N GLN A 141 -16.31 -0.59 -8.93
CA GLN A 141 -17.12 0.32 -9.72
C GLN A 141 -18.61 0.21 -9.37
N LEU A 142 -19.14 -1.01 -9.28
CA LEU A 142 -20.52 -1.27 -8.88
C LEU A 142 -20.79 -0.79 -7.45
N PHE A 143 -19.87 -1.06 -6.54
CA PHE A 143 -19.97 -0.61 -5.15
C PHE A 143 -20.04 0.92 -5.06
N GLN A 144 -19.13 1.62 -5.75
CA GLN A 144 -19.12 3.09 -5.80
C GLN A 144 -20.38 3.66 -6.44
N ALA A 145 -20.87 3.08 -7.53
CA ALA A 145 -22.10 3.51 -8.19
C ALA A 145 -23.32 3.39 -7.27
N ARG A 146 -23.37 2.36 -6.42
CA ARG A 146 -24.44 2.20 -5.42
C ARG A 146 -24.30 3.17 -4.25
N TYR A 147 -23.08 3.50 -3.84
CA TYR A 147 -22.82 4.36 -2.70
C TYR A 147 -22.98 5.85 -3.02
N LYS A 148 -22.63 6.26 -4.25
CA LYS A 148 -22.69 7.65 -4.73
C LYS A 148 -24.02 8.38 -4.40
N PRO A 149 -25.22 7.87 -4.75
CA PRO A 149 -26.46 8.57 -4.44
C PRO A 149 -26.76 8.68 -2.94
N ILE A 150 -26.27 7.72 -2.13
CA ILE A 150 -26.40 7.78 -0.67
C ILE A 150 -25.52 8.93 -0.14
N GLN A 151 -24.28 8.99 -0.61
CA GLN A 151 -23.32 10.01 -0.20
C GLN A 151 -23.76 11.42 -0.63
N GLU A 152 -24.26 11.59 -1.86
CA GLU A 152 -24.78 12.87 -2.36
C GLU A 152 -25.96 13.37 -1.52
N ARG A 153 -26.90 12.48 -1.19
CA ARG A 153 -28.06 12.81 -0.35
C ARG A 153 -27.64 13.21 1.06
N ALA A 154 -26.76 12.43 1.68
CA ALA A 154 -26.26 12.71 3.03
C ALA A 154 -25.48 14.03 3.09
N THR A 155 -24.65 14.30 2.08
CA THR A 155 -23.88 15.55 1.97
C THR A 155 -24.80 16.75 1.84
N THR A 156 -25.84 16.65 1.00
CA THR A 156 -26.84 17.71 0.83
C THR A 156 -27.55 18.00 2.15
N ALA A 157 -28.03 16.96 2.85
CA ALA A 157 -28.71 17.11 4.13
C ALA A 157 -27.79 17.72 5.21
N PHE A 158 -26.52 17.31 5.24
CA PHE A 158 -25.52 17.86 6.16
C PHE A 158 -25.30 19.35 5.91
N LEU A 159 -25.08 19.77 4.65
CA LEU A 159 -24.87 21.18 4.32
C LEU A 159 -26.08 22.05 4.66
N GLN A 160 -27.29 21.57 4.41
CA GLN A 160 -28.52 22.24 4.82
C GLN A 160 -28.57 22.43 6.33
N ARG A 161 -28.20 21.40 7.11
CA ARG A 161 -28.15 21.48 8.57
C ARG A 161 -27.12 22.48 9.07
N ILE A 162 -25.92 22.50 8.49
CA ILE A 162 -24.89 23.48 8.85
C ILE A 162 -25.35 24.91 8.58
N GLN A 163 -26.00 25.16 7.44
CA GLN A 163 -26.54 26.48 7.11
C GLN A 163 -27.63 26.92 8.08
N GLN A 164 -28.51 25.99 8.48
CA GLN A 164 -29.53 26.25 9.50
C GLN A 164 -28.87 26.62 10.84
N LEU A 165 -27.90 25.82 11.31
CA LEU A 165 -27.19 26.07 12.56
C LEU A 165 -26.44 27.41 12.55
N LYS A 166 -25.84 27.79 11.42
CA LYS A 166 -25.18 29.09 11.26
C LYS A 166 -26.16 30.25 11.48
N THR A 167 -27.37 30.10 10.94
CA THR A 167 -28.46 31.07 11.05
C THR A 167 -28.98 31.14 12.51
N GLU A 168 -29.17 29.99 13.15
CA GLU A 168 -29.59 29.88 14.56
C GLU A 168 -28.56 30.47 15.53
N CYS A 169 -27.27 30.18 15.30
CA CYS A 169 -26.15 30.70 16.09
C CYS A 169 -25.98 32.23 15.97
N ARG A 170 -26.39 32.82 14.85
CA ARG A 170 -25.99 34.18 14.44
C ARG A 170 -24.47 34.35 14.35
N CYS A 171 -23.77 33.28 13.97
CA CYS A 171 -22.31 33.24 13.89
C CYS A 171 -21.70 34.27 12.89
N ASP A 172 -22.52 34.94 12.08
CA ASP A 172 -22.14 36.01 11.14
C ASP A 172 -22.31 37.43 11.72
N LYS A 173 -22.71 37.57 12.99
CA LYS A 173 -22.84 38.86 13.69
C LYS A 173 -21.70 39.10 14.67
#